data_AF-A0A3M7BYH4-F1
#
_entry.id   AF-A0A3M7BYH4-F1
#
_cell.length_a   1.000
_cell.length_b   1.000
_cell.length_c   1.000
_cell.angle_alpha   90.00
_cell.angle_beta   90.00
_cell.angle_gamma   90.00
#
_symmetry.space_group_name_H-M   'P 1'
#
loop_
_entity.id
_entity.type
_entity.pdbx_description
1 polymer ?
#
loop_
_entity_poly.entity_id
_entity_poly.type
_entity_poly.pdbx_seq_one_letter_code
_entity_poly.pdbx_strand_id
1 'polypeptide(L)'
;KRRDDPTEVEVVKETCDIAIDRIVWEHSDARKLEKLKASDFASIDPAPPLAETTSAPEISELEKTLLDTKLPLFERYRAMFALRDLASPPDLPTAVPAIQALSRGFSDPSALFRHEIAFVFGQLSHPASIPSLVDTLSNAREESMVRHEAAEALGSLGEEEGVEAILKKFVDDPEKVVRDSIIVALDMAEYERNGEIQYATIPSAAPAAA
;
A
#
# COMPACT_ATOMS: atom_id res chain seq x y z
N LYS A 1 -24.82 10.93 -15.07
CA LYS A 1 -24.36 12.26 -15.55
C LYS A 1 -22.97 12.67 -15.05
N ARG A 2 -22.38 12.03 -14.03
CA ARG A 2 -21.02 12.33 -13.53
C ARG A 2 -19.92 11.39 -14.00
N ARG A 3 -20.25 10.23 -14.60
CA ARG A 3 -19.27 9.21 -15.00
C ARG A 3 -18.21 9.73 -15.98
N ASP A 4 -18.58 10.71 -16.80
CA ASP A 4 -17.74 11.18 -17.92
C ASP A 4 -17.52 12.71 -17.86
N ASP A 5 -17.53 13.29 -16.65
CA ASP A 5 -17.22 14.72 -16.51
C ASP A 5 -15.74 14.97 -16.81
N PRO A 6 -15.38 15.71 -17.88
CA PRO A 6 -13.98 15.94 -18.23
C PRO A 6 -13.24 16.79 -17.18
N THR A 7 -13.94 17.44 -16.25
CA THR A 7 -13.36 18.29 -15.21
C THR A 7 -13.12 17.56 -13.88
N GLU A 8 -13.62 16.33 -13.73
CA GLU A 8 -13.41 15.53 -12.52
C GLU A 8 -11.93 15.14 -12.39
N VAL A 9 -11.41 15.18 -11.16
CA VAL A 9 -10.02 14.81 -10.85
C VAL A 9 -9.80 13.34 -11.20
N GLU A 10 -8.70 13.04 -11.90
CA GLU A 10 -8.45 11.70 -12.44
C GLU A 10 -8.51 10.60 -11.38
N VAL A 11 -7.86 10.81 -10.23
CA VAL A 11 -7.85 9.82 -9.13
C VAL A 11 -9.25 9.53 -8.58
N VAL A 12 -10.19 10.50 -8.65
CA VAL A 12 -11.59 10.30 -8.23
C VAL A 12 -12.32 9.43 -9.25
N LYS A 13 -12.10 9.67 -10.54
CA LYS A 13 -12.65 8.82 -11.62
C LYS A 13 -12.14 7.39 -11.50
N GLU A 14 -10.82 7.22 -11.40
CA GLU A 14 -10.18 5.91 -11.28
C GLU A 14 -10.69 5.14 -10.05
N THR A 15 -10.85 5.82 -8.91
CA THR A 15 -11.43 5.22 -7.70
C THR A 15 -12.87 4.73 -7.95
N CYS A 16 -13.69 5.54 -8.63
CA CYS A 16 -15.07 5.15 -8.96
C CYS A 16 -15.12 3.97 -9.93
N ASP A 17 -14.23 3.95 -10.94
CA ASP A 17 -14.19 2.87 -11.93
C ASP A 17 -13.79 1.53 -11.29
N ILE A 18 -12.75 1.52 -10.45
CA ILE A 18 -12.35 0.31 -9.69
C ILE A 18 -13.50 -0.16 -8.79
N ALA A 19 -14.19 0.75 -8.11
CA ALA A 19 -15.32 0.40 -7.25
C ALA A 19 -16.49 -0.21 -8.04
N ILE A 20 -16.78 0.31 -9.23
CA ILE A 20 -17.80 -0.25 -10.12
C ILE A 20 -17.37 -1.65 -10.60
N ASP A 21 -16.13 -1.81 -11.05
CA ASP A 21 -15.62 -3.09 -11.53
C ASP A 21 -15.64 -4.14 -10.41
N ARG A 22 -15.34 -3.73 -9.17
CA ARG A 22 -15.46 -4.61 -8.00
C ARG A 22 -16.90 -5.07 -7.78
N ILE A 23 -17.88 -4.17 -7.84
CA ILE A 23 -19.30 -4.52 -7.71
C ILE A 23 -19.73 -5.47 -8.83
N VAL A 24 -19.36 -5.16 -10.07
CA VAL A 24 -19.66 -6.01 -11.23
C VAL A 24 -19.08 -7.41 -11.05
N TRP A 25 -17.82 -7.51 -10.64
CA TRP A 25 -17.17 -8.78 -10.35
C TRP A 25 -17.88 -9.53 -9.22
N GLU A 26 -18.21 -8.88 -8.09
CA GLU A 26 -18.87 -9.51 -6.93
C GLU A 26 -20.24 -10.12 -7.30
N HIS A 27 -20.94 -9.54 -8.28
CA HIS A 27 -22.22 -10.04 -8.79
C HIS A 27 -22.11 -10.95 -10.03
N SER A 28 -20.90 -11.25 -10.50
CA SER A 28 -20.68 -12.09 -11.69
C SER A 28 -20.71 -13.59 -11.38
N ASP A 29 -20.83 -14.42 -12.41
CA ASP A 29 -20.61 -15.86 -12.29
C ASP A 29 -19.13 -16.19 -12.05
N ALA A 30 -18.20 -15.35 -12.49
CA ALA A 30 -16.77 -15.51 -12.23
C ALA A 30 -16.50 -15.54 -10.71
N ARG A 31 -17.07 -14.61 -9.94
CA ARG A 31 -16.94 -14.61 -8.47
C ARG A 31 -17.35 -15.91 -7.81
N LYS A 32 -18.40 -16.57 -8.32
CA LYS A 32 -18.93 -17.84 -7.78
C LYS A 32 -18.01 -19.03 -8.09
N LEU A 33 -17.26 -18.94 -9.19
CA LEU A 33 -16.36 -19.99 -9.67
C LEU A 33 -14.93 -19.84 -9.14
N GLU A 34 -14.49 -18.59 -8.96
CA GLU A 34 -13.15 -18.27 -8.48
C GLU A 34 -12.95 -18.70 -7.03
N LYS A 35 -11.87 -19.44 -6.80
CA LYS A 35 -11.31 -19.66 -5.48
C LYS A 35 -10.23 -18.61 -5.25
N LEU A 36 -10.31 -17.90 -4.13
CA LEU A 36 -9.39 -16.83 -3.80
C LEU A 36 -8.60 -17.25 -2.56
N LYS A 37 -7.31 -16.93 -2.56
CA LYS A 37 -6.49 -17.02 -1.36
C LYS A 37 -7.06 -16.06 -0.30
N ALA A 38 -7.12 -16.50 0.95
CA ALA A 38 -7.41 -15.61 2.06
C ALA A 38 -6.21 -14.68 2.29
N SER A 39 -6.45 -13.38 2.34
CA SER A 39 -5.41 -12.39 2.62
C SER A 39 -4.94 -12.52 4.08
N ASP A 40 -3.63 -12.39 4.29
CA ASP A 40 -3.03 -12.26 5.62
C ASP A 40 -3.29 -10.87 6.23
N PHE A 41 -3.82 -9.93 5.43
CA PHE A 41 -4.02 -8.53 5.77
C PHE A 41 -5.49 -8.25 6.06
N ALA A 42 -5.75 -7.41 7.08
CA ALA A 42 -7.11 -7.04 7.50
C ALA A 42 -7.75 -5.94 6.64
N SER A 43 -7.06 -5.45 5.60
CA SER A 43 -7.58 -4.41 4.72
C SER A 43 -8.75 -4.90 3.87
N ILE A 44 -9.61 -3.96 3.50
CA ILE A 44 -10.62 -4.18 2.47
C ILE A 44 -10.05 -3.69 1.15
N ASP A 45 -9.53 -4.63 0.37
CA ASP A 45 -8.83 -4.34 -0.87
C ASP A 45 -9.81 -3.89 -1.99
N PRO A 46 -9.47 -2.85 -2.79
CA PRO A 46 -10.31 -2.38 -3.90
C PRO A 46 -10.58 -3.45 -4.96
N ALA A 47 -9.65 -4.40 -5.13
CA ALA A 47 -9.82 -5.57 -5.99
C ALA A 47 -9.37 -6.84 -5.24
N PRO A 48 -9.98 -8.00 -5.50
CA PRO A 48 -9.50 -9.27 -4.95
C PRO A 48 -8.18 -9.68 -5.63
N PRO A 49 -7.34 -10.54 -5.02
CA PRO A 49 -6.23 -11.14 -5.74
C PRO A 49 -6.73 -11.98 -6.92
N LEU A 50 -5.81 -12.39 -7.80
CA LEU A 50 -6.12 -13.34 -8.87
C LEU A 50 -6.58 -14.70 -8.30
N ALA A 51 -7.43 -15.38 -9.06
CA ALA A 51 -7.96 -16.67 -8.67
C ALA A 51 -6.85 -17.73 -8.55
N GLU A 52 -6.98 -18.62 -7.57
CA GLU A 52 -6.08 -19.77 -7.41
C GLU A 52 -6.22 -20.71 -8.60
N THR A 53 -5.12 -20.86 -9.35
CA THR A 53 -5.01 -21.82 -10.44
C THR A 53 -4.19 -23.05 -10.02
N THR A 54 -4.30 -24.15 -10.78
CA THR A 54 -3.58 -25.41 -10.49
C THR A 54 -2.06 -25.24 -10.44
N SER A 55 -1.54 -24.26 -11.17
CA SER A 55 -0.17 -23.76 -11.06
C SER A 55 -0.21 -22.33 -10.49
N ALA A 56 0.59 -22.03 -9.48
CA ALA A 56 0.73 -20.67 -8.99
C ALA A 56 1.22 -19.75 -10.13
N PRO A 57 0.66 -18.54 -10.29
CA PRO A 57 1.14 -17.61 -11.30
C PRO A 57 2.59 -17.20 -10.98
N GLU A 58 3.43 -17.24 -11.99
CA GLU A 58 4.81 -16.78 -11.89
C GLU A 58 4.84 -15.27 -11.63
N ILE A 59 5.74 -14.81 -10.77
CA ILE A 59 5.93 -13.39 -10.43
C ILE A 59 6.11 -12.54 -11.70
N SER A 60 6.76 -13.09 -12.72
CA SER A 60 6.97 -12.42 -14.01
C SER A 60 5.68 -12.18 -14.80
N GLU A 61 4.68 -13.06 -14.71
CA GLU A 61 3.38 -12.87 -15.37
C GLU A 61 2.50 -11.88 -14.61
N LEU A 62 2.56 -11.93 -13.28
CA LEU A 62 1.91 -10.94 -12.43
C LEU A 62 2.49 -9.54 -12.66
N GLU A 63 3.81 -9.43 -12.77
CA GLU A 63 4.49 -8.17 -13.08
C GLU A 63 4.08 -7.62 -14.45
N LYS A 64 4.01 -8.47 -15.48
CA LYS A 64 3.50 -8.05 -16.80
C LYS A 64 2.09 -7.48 -16.70
N THR A 65 1.21 -8.16 -15.96
CA THR A 65 -0.17 -7.71 -15.75
C THR A 65 -0.22 -6.40 -14.96
N LEU A 66 0.58 -6.29 -13.90
CA LEU A 66 0.73 -5.09 -13.08
C LEU A 66 1.11 -3.88 -13.93
N LEU A 67 2.05 -4.04 -14.86
CA LEU A 67 2.64 -2.97 -15.67
C LEU A 67 1.91 -2.70 -17.01
N ASP A 68 0.92 -3.52 -17.39
CA ASP A 68 0.19 -3.31 -18.64
C ASP A 68 -0.88 -2.23 -18.49
N THR A 69 -0.52 -1.00 -18.83
CA THR A 69 -1.41 0.18 -18.83
C THR A 69 -2.59 0.09 -19.81
N LYS A 70 -2.66 -0.95 -20.65
CA LYS A 70 -3.82 -1.21 -21.51
C LYS A 70 -4.91 -2.01 -20.82
N LEU A 71 -4.59 -2.64 -19.68
CA LEU A 71 -5.56 -3.38 -18.88
C LEU A 71 -6.36 -2.43 -17.98
N PRO A 72 -7.61 -2.77 -17.63
CA PRO A 72 -8.36 -2.04 -16.62
C PRO A 72 -7.62 -2.00 -15.29
N LEU A 73 -7.73 -0.89 -14.55
CA LEU A 73 -7.10 -0.76 -13.23
C LEU A 73 -7.48 -1.91 -12.30
N PHE A 74 -8.73 -2.37 -12.35
CA PHE A 74 -9.19 -3.51 -11.56
C PHE A 74 -8.28 -4.74 -11.74
N GLU A 75 -8.00 -5.18 -12.97
CA GLU A 75 -7.14 -6.35 -13.26
C GLU A 75 -5.70 -6.14 -12.77
N ARG A 76 -5.19 -4.91 -12.91
CA ARG A 76 -3.84 -4.55 -12.48
C ARG A 76 -3.74 -4.56 -10.94
N TYR A 77 -4.79 -4.12 -10.24
CA TYR A 77 -4.91 -4.25 -8.78
C TYR A 77 -4.99 -5.73 -8.36
N ARG A 78 -5.67 -6.60 -9.12
CA ARG A 78 -5.68 -8.04 -8.80
C ARG A 78 -4.27 -8.64 -8.84
N ALA A 79 -3.46 -8.23 -9.83
CA ALA A 79 -2.06 -8.63 -9.91
C ALA A 79 -1.21 -8.05 -8.77
N MET A 80 -1.47 -6.80 -8.38
CA MET A 80 -0.83 -6.16 -7.23
C MET A 80 -1.06 -6.94 -5.94
N PHE A 81 -2.31 -7.29 -5.62
CA PHE A 81 -2.62 -8.04 -4.40
C PHE A 81 -2.14 -9.49 -4.47
N ALA A 82 -2.11 -10.11 -5.66
CA ALA A 82 -1.46 -11.42 -5.83
C ALA A 82 0.05 -11.35 -5.53
N LEU A 83 0.75 -10.30 -5.97
CA LEU A 83 2.17 -10.08 -5.64
C LEU A 83 2.36 -9.81 -4.14
N ARG A 84 1.49 -9.01 -3.51
CA ARG A 84 1.49 -8.81 -2.05
C ARG A 84 1.38 -10.13 -1.33
N ASP A 85 0.41 -10.96 -1.71
CA ASP A 85 0.15 -12.23 -1.05
C ASP A 85 1.28 -13.26 -1.29
N LEU A 86 2.09 -13.11 -2.35
CA LEU A 86 3.31 -13.89 -2.56
C LEU A 86 4.50 -13.37 -1.74
N ALA A 87 4.42 -12.13 -1.27
CA ALA A 87 5.42 -11.51 -0.41
C ALA A 87 5.18 -11.69 1.09
N SER A 88 4.05 -12.33 1.45
CA SER A 88 3.71 -12.69 2.82
C SER A 88 3.64 -14.22 2.99
N PRO A 89 4.26 -14.79 4.04
CA PRO A 89 5.12 -14.13 5.04
C PRO A 89 6.48 -13.63 4.49
N PRO A 90 7.18 -12.71 5.19
CA PRO A 90 8.37 -12.03 4.66
C PRO A 90 9.61 -12.93 4.51
N ASP A 91 9.64 -14.09 5.16
CA ASP A 91 10.74 -15.07 5.06
C ASP A 91 10.64 -16.00 3.85
N LEU A 92 9.54 -15.91 3.07
CA LEU A 92 9.39 -16.71 1.86
C LEU A 92 10.41 -16.33 0.78
N PRO A 93 10.91 -17.31 -0.01
CA PRO A 93 11.81 -17.03 -1.13
C PRO A 93 11.18 -16.17 -2.22
N THR A 94 9.85 -16.06 -2.25
CA THR A 94 9.07 -15.22 -3.16
C THR A 94 8.99 -13.76 -2.73
N ALA A 95 9.31 -13.43 -1.47
CA ALA A 95 9.07 -12.09 -0.92
C ALA A 95 9.88 -10.99 -1.60
N VAL A 96 11.21 -11.10 -1.61
CA VAL A 96 12.05 -10.11 -2.28
C VAL A 96 11.75 -10.00 -3.78
N PRO A 97 11.61 -11.10 -4.55
CA PRO A 97 11.22 -11.01 -5.95
C PRO A 97 9.86 -10.33 -6.19
N ALA A 98 8.86 -10.61 -5.34
CA ALA A 98 7.53 -9.99 -5.47
C ALA A 98 7.57 -8.49 -5.13
N ILE A 99 8.34 -8.08 -4.12
CA ILE A 99 8.57 -6.66 -3.79
C ILE A 99 9.27 -5.94 -4.95
N GLN A 100 10.26 -6.57 -5.58
CA GLN A 100 10.94 -6.02 -6.75
C GLN A 100 10.03 -5.89 -7.97
N ALA A 101 9.04 -6.78 -8.13
CA ALA A 101 8.03 -6.66 -9.17
C ALA A 101 7.06 -5.51 -8.85
N LEU A 102 6.57 -5.42 -7.61
CA LEU A 102 5.70 -4.34 -7.14
C LEU A 102 6.35 -2.96 -7.27
N SER A 103 7.63 -2.81 -6.96
CA SER A 103 8.31 -1.51 -7.01
C SER A 103 8.36 -0.91 -8.41
N ARG A 104 8.30 -1.74 -9.46
CA ARG A 104 8.19 -1.26 -10.85
C ARG A 104 6.88 -0.50 -11.08
N GLY A 105 5.85 -0.75 -10.28
CA GLY A 105 4.57 -0.06 -10.28
C GLY A 105 4.65 1.44 -9.96
N PHE A 106 5.71 1.92 -9.29
CA PHE A 106 5.93 3.35 -9.07
C PHE A 106 6.20 4.14 -10.37
N SER A 107 6.38 3.47 -11.50
CA SER A 107 6.50 4.12 -12.82
C SER A 107 5.16 4.31 -13.53
N ASP A 108 4.04 3.88 -12.93
CA ASP A 108 2.72 3.98 -13.55
C ASP A 108 2.26 5.44 -13.71
N PRO A 109 1.54 5.81 -14.79
CA PRO A 109 0.97 7.15 -14.92
C PRO A 109 -0.10 7.51 -13.86
N SER A 110 -0.86 6.55 -13.34
CA SER A 110 -1.91 6.79 -12.35
C SER A 110 -1.31 7.05 -10.96
N ALA A 111 -1.58 8.24 -10.42
CA ALA A 111 -1.20 8.56 -9.04
C ALA A 111 -1.93 7.66 -8.03
N LEU A 112 -3.18 7.26 -8.31
CA LEU A 112 -3.93 6.32 -7.48
C LEU A 112 -3.24 4.96 -7.43
N PHE A 113 -2.78 4.45 -8.57
CA PHE A 113 -2.06 3.18 -8.64
C PHE A 113 -0.73 3.24 -7.89
N ARG A 114 0.07 4.31 -8.07
CA ARG A 114 1.34 4.48 -7.34
C ARG A 114 1.14 4.61 -5.84
N HIS A 115 0.09 5.30 -5.41
CA HIS A 115 -0.33 5.35 -4.01
C HIS A 115 -0.61 3.95 -3.46
N GLU A 116 -1.38 3.12 -4.17
CA GLU A 116 -1.68 1.76 -3.71
C GLU A 116 -0.42 0.88 -3.60
N ILE A 117 0.57 1.06 -4.48
CA ILE A 117 1.86 0.36 -4.34
C ILE A 117 2.56 0.73 -3.02
N ALA A 118 2.56 2.01 -2.65
CA ALA A 118 3.12 2.46 -1.36
C ALA A 118 2.32 1.89 -0.18
N PHE A 119 0.99 1.89 -0.27
CA PHE A 119 0.11 1.28 0.74
C PHE A 119 0.45 -0.20 0.94
N VAL A 120 0.53 -0.97 -0.15
CA VAL A 120 0.92 -2.39 -0.12
C VAL A 120 2.30 -2.60 0.50
N PHE A 121 3.26 -1.71 0.25
CA PHE A 121 4.56 -1.77 0.89
C PHE A 121 4.51 -1.50 2.39
N GLY A 122 3.64 -0.60 2.84
CA GLY A 122 3.35 -0.38 4.26
C GLY A 122 2.68 -1.58 4.93
N GLN A 123 1.83 -2.32 4.21
CA GLN A 123 1.25 -3.57 4.71
C GLN A 123 2.30 -4.68 4.86
N LEU A 124 3.17 -4.81 3.87
CA LEU A 124 4.20 -5.85 3.85
C LEU A 124 5.28 -5.63 4.90
N SER A 125 5.54 -4.37 5.28
CA SER A 125 6.60 -3.96 6.22
C SER A 125 7.93 -4.69 5.97
N HIS A 126 8.29 -4.91 4.71
CA HIS A 126 9.48 -5.66 4.35
C HIS A 126 10.62 -4.72 3.93
N PRO A 127 11.84 -4.84 4.48
CA PRO A 127 12.95 -3.89 4.26
C PRO A 127 13.38 -3.69 2.79
N ALA A 128 13.09 -4.65 1.91
CA ALA A 128 13.38 -4.56 0.49
C ALA A 128 12.57 -3.44 -0.22
N SER A 129 11.50 -2.92 0.40
CA SER A 129 10.69 -1.81 -0.12
C SER A 129 11.31 -0.44 0.17
N ILE A 130 12.18 -0.32 1.18
CA ILE A 130 12.73 0.95 1.68
C ILE A 130 13.30 1.80 0.54
N PRO A 131 14.16 1.29 -0.37
CA PRO A 131 14.73 2.14 -1.42
C PRO A 131 13.66 2.81 -2.29
N SER A 132 12.61 2.08 -2.67
CA SER A 132 11.54 2.60 -3.52
C SER A 132 10.65 3.61 -2.78
N LEU A 133 10.37 3.37 -1.48
CA LEU A 133 9.63 4.31 -0.65
C LEU A 133 10.40 5.63 -0.45
N VAL A 134 11.72 5.54 -0.21
CA VAL A 134 12.58 6.72 -0.06
C VAL A 134 12.66 7.52 -1.34
N ASP A 135 12.83 6.86 -2.50
CA ASP A 135 12.85 7.51 -3.80
C ASP A 135 11.52 8.23 -4.08
N THR A 136 10.40 7.59 -3.74
CA THR A 136 9.04 8.15 -3.91
C THR A 136 8.82 9.38 -3.01
N LEU A 137 9.12 9.27 -1.71
CA LEU A 137 9.00 10.38 -0.77
C LEU A 137 9.90 11.58 -1.14
N SER A 138 11.10 11.30 -1.64
CA SER A 138 12.10 12.30 -2.04
C SER A 138 11.77 12.99 -3.37
N ASN A 139 10.85 12.45 -4.17
CA ASN A 139 10.50 13.01 -5.46
C ASN A 139 9.55 14.21 -5.30
N ALA A 140 10.09 15.43 -5.35
CA ALA A 140 9.29 16.66 -5.26
C ALA A 140 8.31 16.89 -6.43
N ARG A 141 8.38 16.08 -7.50
CA ARG A 141 7.43 16.09 -8.62
C ARG A 141 6.35 15.01 -8.49
N GLU A 142 6.46 14.14 -7.51
CA GLU A 142 5.44 13.15 -7.22
C GLU A 142 4.26 13.81 -6.49
N GLU A 143 3.07 13.29 -6.71
CA GLU A 143 1.87 13.83 -6.11
C GLU A 143 1.87 13.64 -4.60
N SER A 144 1.40 14.66 -3.88
CA SER A 144 1.37 14.67 -2.42
C SER A 144 0.66 13.44 -1.84
N MET A 145 -0.33 12.88 -2.57
CA MET A 145 -1.02 11.65 -2.18
C MET A 145 -0.08 10.43 -2.13
N VAL A 146 0.76 10.26 -3.14
CA VAL A 146 1.69 9.13 -3.20
C VAL A 146 2.82 9.32 -2.19
N ARG A 147 3.28 10.56 -2.02
CA ARG A 147 4.34 10.91 -1.07
C ARG A 147 3.93 10.70 0.39
N HIS A 148 2.68 11.03 0.76
CA HIS A 148 2.20 10.76 2.13
C HIS A 148 2.15 9.26 2.40
N GLU A 149 1.67 8.48 1.42
CA GLU A 149 1.54 7.03 1.57
C GLU A 149 2.92 6.38 1.70
N ALA A 150 3.91 6.86 0.95
CA ALA A 150 5.30 6.43 1.09
C ALA A 150 5.89 6.79 2.47
N ALA A 151 5.53 7.95 3.05
CA ALA A 151 5.94 8.31 4.39
C ALA A 151 5.33 7.40 5.46
N GLU A 152 4.03 7.09 5.37
CA GLU A 152 3.34 6.19 6.30
C GLU A 152 3.88 4.76 6.21
N ALA A 153 4.13 4.26 4.99
CA ALA A 153 4.74 2.97 4.77
C ALA A 153 6.16 2.87 5.38
N LEU A 154 6.95 3.94 5.30
CA LEU A 154 8.24 4.02 6.00
C LEU A 154 8.06 4.03 7.53
N GLY A 155 6.99 4.63 8.06
CA GLY A 155 6.66 4.59 9.49
C GLY A 155 6.52 3.16 10.02
N SER A 156 5.85 2.29 9.26
CA SER A 156 5.72 0.84 9.57
C SER A 156 7.04 0.06 9.52
N LEU A 157 8.11 0.66 8.97
CA LEU A 157 9.46 0.11 8.89
C LEU A 157 10.42 0.78 9.89
N GLY A 158 9.88 1.45 10.93
CA GLY A 158 10.68 2.29 11.82
C GLY A 158 11.76 1.60 12.64
N GLU A 159 11.70 0.27 12.80
CA GLU A 159 12.76 -0.53 13.42
C GLU A 159 14.00 -0.68 12.54
N GLU A 160 13.86 -0.48 11.22
CA GLU A 160 14.94 -0.63 10.26
C GLU A 160 15.94 0.52 10.33
N GLU A 161 17.22 0.18 10.22
CA GLU A 161 18.31 1.12 10.42
C GLU A 161 18.22 2.29 9.43
N GLY A 162 18.16 3.51 9.97
CA GLY A 162 18.19 4.75 9.19
C GLY A 162 16.83 5.27 8.73
N VAL A 163 15.73 4.52 8.88
CA VAL A 163 14.38 4.95 8.49
C VAL A 163 13.96 6.22 9.23
N GLU A 164 14.11 6.25 10.56
CA GLU A 164 13.80 7.45 11.36
C GLU A 164 14.62 8.68 10.91
N ALA A 165 15.91 8.48 10.62
CA ALA A 165 16.79 9.54 10.15
C ALA A 165 16.39 10.06 8.76
N ILE A 166 15.79 9.21 7.92
CA ILE A 166 15.21 9.61 6.63
C ILE A 166 13.94 10.42 6.86
N LEU A 167 12.98 9.91 7.65
CA LEU A 167 11.72 10.59 7.94
C LEU A 167 11.94 11.99 8.51
N LYS A 168 12.90 12.16 9.43
CA LYS A 168 13.29 13.45 10.02
C LYS A 168 13.70 14.52 8.99
N LYS A 169 14.10 14.14 7.78
CA LYS A 169 14.46 15.10 6.71
C LYS A 169 13.23 15.81 6.11
N PHE A 170 12.04 15.26 6.30
CA PHE A 170 10.80 15.72 5.68
C PHE A 170 9.82 16.38 6.67
N VAL A 171 10.24 16.67 7.90
CA VAL A 171 9.39 17.35 8.91
C VAL A 171 8.92 18.73 8.46
N ASP A 172 9.71 19.39 7.62
CA ASP A 172 9.44 20.71 7.04
C ASP A 172 9.04 20.64 5.56
N ASP A 173 8.53 19.49 5.08
CA ASP A 173 8.07 19.32 3.69
C ASP A 173 7.11 20.44 3.28
N PRO A 174 7.16 21.00 2.06
CA PRO A 174 6.21 22.03 1.65
C PRO A 174 4.74 21.56 1.68
N GLU A 175 4.48 20.29 1.40
CA GLU A 175 3.13 19.73 1.37
C GLU A 175 2.64 19.40 2.78
N LYS A 176 1.50 20.00 3.17
CA LYS A 176 0.95 19.80 4.52
C LYS A 176 0.66 18.33 4.82
N VAL A 177 0.07 17.62 3.87
CA VAL A 177 -0.27 16.20 4.04
C VAL A 177 0.98 15.34 4.26
N VAL A 178 2.08 15.65 3.57
CA VAL A 178 3.34 14.93 3.75
C VAL A 178 3.92 15.22 5.13
N ARG A 179 3.95 16.49 5.57
CA ARG A 179 4.43 16.83 6.94
C ARG A 179 3.63 16.12 8.02
N ASP A 180 2.30 16.14 7.91
CA ASP A 180 1.43 15.50 8.90
C ASP A 180 1.69 13.99 8.95
N SER A 181 1.80 13.32 7.79
CA SER A 181 2.14 11.90 7.72
C SER A 181 3.55 11.58 8.22
N ILE A 182 4.54 12.47 8.04
CA ILE A 182 5.89 12.30 8.62
C ILE A 182 5.84 12.31 10.15
N ILE A 183 5.03 13.18 10.76
CA ILE A 183 4.88 13.22 12.22
C ILE A 183 4.30 11.88 12.71
N VAL A 184 3.23 11.41 12.07
CA VAL A 184 2.61 10.11 12.40
C VAL A 184 3.59 8.96 12.18
N ALA A 185 4.33 8.95 11.08
CA ALA A 185 5.32 7.93 10.77
C ALA A 185 6.48 7.90 11.77
N LEU A 186 6.91 9.05 12.29
CA LEU A 186 7.92 9.13 13.35
C LEU A 186 7.39 8.59 14.68
N ASP A 187 6.14 8.91 15.04
CA ASP A 187 5.49 8.36 16.23
C ASP A 187 5.36 6.82 16.13
N MET A 188 4.97 6.32 14.94
CA MET A 188 4.92 4.88 14.65
C MET A 188 6.32 4.24 14.75
N ALA A 189 7.34 4.87 14.16
CA ALA A 189 8.70 4.35 14.20
C ALA A 189 9.27 4.29 15.63
N GLU A 190 8.95 5.29 16.45
CA GLU A 190 9.28 5.27 17.87
C GLU A 190 8.54 4.16 18.62
N TYR A 191 7.24 3.98 18.35
CA TYR A 191 6.42 2.93 18.93
C TYR A 191 6.97 1.53 18.63
N GLU A 192 7.25 1.23 17.36
CA GLU A 192 7.75 -0.10 16.94
C GLU A 192 9.12 -0.41 17.57
N ARG A 193 10.00 0.59 17.68
CA ARG A 193 11.30 0.42 18.34
C ARG A 193 11.20 0.21 19.85
N ASN A 194 10.30 0.93 20.51
CA ASN A 194 10.19 0.93 21.96
C ASN A 194 9.30 -0.22 22.49
N GLY A 195 8.45 -0.81 21.64
CA GLY A 195 7.51 -1.87 22.01
C GLY A 195 6.42 -1.43 23.01
N GLU A 196 6.18 -0.12 23.16
CA GLU A 196 5.31 0.45 24.19
C GLU A 196 3.84 0.57 23.73
N ILE A 197 2.96 -0.29 24.25
CA ILE A 197 1.52 -0.41 23.91
C ILE A 197 0.64 0.74 24.47
N GLN A 198 1.06 2.01 24.48
CA GLN A 198 0.24 3.08 25.08
C GLN A 198 0.19 4.39 24.28
N TYR A 199 -0.86 4.53 23.47
CA TYR A 199 -1.26 5.80 22.84
C TYR A 199 -1.98 6.78 23.80
N ALA A 200 -2.29 6.35 25.04
CA ALA A 200 -2.94 7.19 26.03
C ALA A 200 -2.50 6.82 27.45
N THR A 201 -1.98 7.81 28.19
CA THR A 201 -1.83 7.69 29.65
C THR A 201 -3.24 7.69 30.25
N ILE A 202 -3.79 6.51 30.54
CA ILE A 202 -5.00 6.42 31.37
C ILE A 202 -4.57 6.85 32.77
N PRO A 203 -5.13 7.94 33.35
CA PRO A 203 -4.82 8.30 34.72
C PRO A 203 -5.21 7.12 35.61
N SER A 204 -4.23 6.49 36.25
CA SER A 204 -4.48 5.47 37.27
C SER A 204 -5.38 6.08 38.32
N ALA A 205 -6.61 5.59 38.44
CA ALA A 205 -7.47 5.94 39.56
C ALA A 205 -6.76 5.47 40.83
N ALA A 206 -6.36 6.44 41.67
CA ALA A 206 -5.74 6.16 42.96
C ALA A 206 -6.59 5.12 43.71
N PRO A 207 -5.98 4.09 44.34
CA PRO A 207 -6.74 3.11 45.09
C PRO A 207 -7.49 3.83 46.21
N ALA A 208 -8.81 3.65 46.25
CA ALA A 208 -9.63 4.13 47.35
C ALA A 208 -9.10 3.49 48.64
N ALA A 209 -8.58 4.33 49.54
CA ALA A 209 -8.14 3.92 50.86
C ALA A 209 -9.33 3.29 51.60
N ALA A 210 -9.17 2.04 52.03
CA ALA A 210 -10.09 1.33 52.90
C ALA A 210 -9.67 1.48 54.36
#